data_AF-A0A1I2UR85-F1
#
_entry.id   AF-A0A1I2UR85-F1
#
_cell.length_a   1.000
_cell.length_b   1.000
_cell.length_c   1.000
_cell.angle_alpha   90.00
_cell.angle_beta   90.00
_cell.angle_gamma   90.00
#
_symmetry.space_group_name_H-M   'P 1'
#
loop_
_entity.id
_entity.type
_entity.pdbx_description
1 polymer ?
#
loop_
_entity_poly.entity_id
_entity_poly.type
_entity_poly.pdbx_seq_one_letter_code
_entity_poly.pdbx_strand_id
1 'polypeptide(L)'
;METKTLKQITYLSLCGGLILFVLFSASLATSIGNMKRVTIAEAQTRAKLNWKIDQIKMGSSSDITGWAFYPGESIKVYGTHVLLKDSESEQFYQIPTKMVIRADLNKQYPSSHDYSSGGFFARVKMSQLKAPPSHYKLYLSYTTNDRRTIVVKTNLRLPNAGSEK
;
A
#
# COMPACT_ATOMS: atom_id res chain seq x y z
N MET A 1 0.42 53.18 -23.97
CA MET A 1 0.09 52.80 -22.58
C MET A 1 -0.30 51.31 -22.43
N GLU A 2 -0.61 50.60 -23.53
CA GLU A 2 -1.08 49.19 -23.53
C GLU A 2 -0.02 48.12 -23.22
N THR A 3 1.27 48.37 -23.43
CA THR A 3 2.30 47.34 -23.25
C THR A 3 2.58 46.97 -21.79
N LYS A 4 2.24 47.87 -20.85
CA LYS A 4 2.37 47.62 -19.40
C LYS A 4 1.28 46.67 -18.88
N THR A 5 0.05 46.82 -19.36
CA THR A 5 -1.09 46.00 -18.92
C THR A 5 -0.99 44.57 -19.44
N LEU A 6 -0.53 44.37 -20.69
CA LEU A 6 -0.33 43.03 -21.24
C LEU A 6 0.74 42.23 -20.47
N LYS A 7 1.89 42.85 -20.14
CA LYS A 7 2.94 42.20 -19.34
C LYS A 7 2.46 41.82 -17.94
N GLN A 8 1.67 42.68 -17.30
CA GLN A 8 1.09 42.39 -15.98
C GLN A 8 0.10 41.22 -16.05
N ILE A 9 -0.79 41.18 -17.04
CA ILE A 9 -1.76 40.08 -17.23
C ILE A 9 -1.03 38.75 -17.48
N THR A 10 0.01 38.75 -18.32
CA THR A 10 0.82 37.54 -18.56
C THR A 10 1.52 37.07 -17.28
N TYR A 11 2.08 38.00 -16.48
CA TYR A 11 2.74 37.65 -15.22
C TYR A 11 1.75 37.08 -14.19
N LEU A 12 0.57 37.70 -14.06
CA LEU A 12 -0.53 37.22 -13.21
C LEU A 12 -0.99 35.82 -13.62
N SER A 13 -1.13 35.57 -14.92
CA SER A 13 -1.54 34.26 -15.45
C SER A 13 -0.47 33.19 -15.20
N LEU A 14 0.82 33.53 -15.38
CA LEU A 14 1.94 32.62 -15.14
C LEU A 14 2.06 32.27 -13.64
N CYS A 15 1.97 33.27 -12.76
CA CYS A 15 1.99 33.06 -11.31
C CYS A 15 0.78 32.25 -10.85
N GLY A 16 -0.42 32.56 -11.35
CA GLY A 16 -1.64 31.81 -11.04
C GLY A 16 -1.53 30.34 -11.47
N GLY A 17 -1.03 30.08 -12.68
CA GLY A 17 -0.78 28.73 -13.18
C GLY A 17 0.24 27.96 -12.33
N LEU A 18 1.34 28.61 -11.93
CA LEU A 18 2.36 28.00 -11.08
C LEU A 18 1.79 27.63 -9.70
N ILE A 19 1.01 28.52 -9.08
CA ILE A 19 0.37 28.26 -7.78
C ILE A 19 -0.58 27.07 -7.88
N LEU A 20 -1.43 27.02 -8.91
CA LEU A 20 -2.34 25.89 -9.13
C LEU A 20 -1.58 24.57 -9.33
N PHE A 21 -0.48 24.59 -10.07
CA PHE A 21 0.36 23.42 -10.28
C PHE A 21 1.01 22.91 -8.97
N VAL A 22 1.49 23.82 -8.13
CA VAL A 22 2.05 23.48 -6.81
C VAL A 22 0.97 22.89 -5.90
N LEU A 23 -0.22 23.49 -5.85
CA LEU A 23 -1.35 22.98 -5.06
C LEU A 23 -1.81 21.59 -5.54
N PHE A 24 -1.88 21.37 -6.84
CA PHE A 24 -2.21 20.08 -7.43
C PHE A 24 -1.16 19.01 -7.08
N SER A 25 0.12 19.36 -7.19
CA SER A 25 1.25 18.48 -6.83
C SER A 25 1.22 18.11 -5.34
N ALA A 26 0.94 19.08 -4.46
CA ALA A 26 0.82 18.85 -3.03
C ALA A 26 -0.37 17.92 -2.70
N SER A 27 -1.52 18.12 -3.37
CA SER A 27 -2.71 17.26 -3.22
C SER A 27 -2.40 15.81 -3.61
N LEU A 28 -1.77 15.59 -4.78
CA LEU A 28 -1.36 14.25 -5.22
C LEU A 28 -0.40 13.59 -4.23
N ALA A 29 0.58 14.33 -3.72
CA ALA A 29 1.53 13.82 -2.74
C ALA A 29 0.84 13.36 -1.44
N THR A 30 -0.19 14.08 -0.98
CA THR A 30 -0.96 13.66 0.20
C THR A 30 -1.79 12.40 -0.05
N SER A 31 -2.35 12.22 -1.25
CA SER A 31 -3.22 11.07 -1.52
C SER A 31 -2.47 9.73 -1.56
N ILE A 32 -1.19 9.72 -1.93
CA ILE A 32 -0.40 8.48 -2.10
C ILE A 32 0.11 7.95 -0.76
N GLY A 33 0.32 8.84 0.23
CA GLY A 33 0.92 8.49 1.53
C GLY A 33 -0.06 8.21 2.68
N ASN A 34 -1.37 8.23 2.42
CA ASN A 34 -2.38 8.09 3.45
C ASN A 34 -3.11 6.76 3.38
N MET A 35 -3.46 6.24 4.56
CA MET A 35 -4.37 5.13 4.72
C MET A 35 -5.76 5.46 4.13
N LYS A 36 -6.34 4.53 3.37
CA LYS A 36 -7.66 4.69 2.74
C LYS A 36 -8.61 3.63 3.28
N ARG A 37 -9.83 4.03 3.66
CA ARG A 37 -10.89 3.05 3.98
C ARG A 37 -11.27 2.31 2.70
N VAL A 38 -11.43 1.00 2.78
CA VAL A 38 -11.84 0.16 1.67
C VAL A 38 -12.95 -0.79 2.08
N THR A 39 -13.88 -1.04 1.16
CA THR A 39 -14.89 -2.10 1.32
C THR A 39 -14.37 -3.35 0.65
N ILE A 40 -14.25 -4.42 1.43
CA ILE A 40 -13.85 -5.73 0.89
C ILE A 40 -15.13 -6.45 0.47
N ALA A 41 -15.39 -6.52 -0.83
CA ALA A 41 -16.39 -7.44 -1.36
C ALA A 41 -15.98 -8.87 -0.98
N GLU A 42 -16.94 -9.72 -0.60
CA GLU A 42 -16.71 -11.06 -0.04
C GLU A 42 -15.55 -11.77 -0.73
N ALA A 43 -14.41 -11.80 -0.04
CA ALA A 43 -13.17 -12.30 -0.60
C ALA A 43 -13.25 -13.81 -0.77
N GLN A 44 -12.84 -14.31 -1.94
CA GLN A 44 -12.71 -15.74 -2.16
C GLN A 44 -11.63 -16.30 -1.23
N THR A 45 -12.06 -16.81 -0.08
CA THR A 45 -11.19 -17.31 0.99
C THR A 45 -10.54 -18.65 0.66
N ARG A 46 -10.85 -19.23 -0.52
CA ARG A 46 -10.44 -20.59 -0.92
C ARG A 46 -9.24 -20.65 -1.86
N ALA A 47 -8.73 -19.52 -2.33
CA ALA A 47 -7.55 -19.51 -3.20
C ALA A 47 -6.28 -19.76 -2.37
N LYS A 48 -5.49 -20.79 -2.75
CA LYS A 48 -4.19 -21.09 -2.14
C LYS A 48 -3.15 -20.03 -2.56
N LEU A 49 -3.15 -18.90 -1.87
CA LEU A 49 -2.11 -17.88 -2.00
C LEU A 49 -0.94 -18.25 -1.08
N ASN A 50 0.29 -18.27 -1.61
CA ASN A 50 1.49 -18.36 -0.79
C ASN A 50 1.89 -16.96 -0.36
N TRP A 51 2.11 -16.76 0.94
CA TRP A 51 2.50 -15.46 1.46
C TRP A 51 3.32 -15.60 2.73
N LYS A 52 4.10 -14.56 3.03
CA LYS A 52 4.78 -14.41 4.31
C LYS A 52 4.94 -12.92 4.63
N ILE A 53 4.73 -12.57 5.90
CA ILE A 53 5.20 -11.31 6.45
C ILE A 53 6.60 -11.57 7.00
N ASP A 54 7.60 -10.90 6.45
CA ASP A 54 9.00 -11.07 6.87
C ASP A 54 9.28 -10.27 8.13
N GLN A 55 8.78 -9.02 8.20
CA GLN A 55 9.02 -8.14 9.34
C GLN A 55 7.90 -7.11 9.50
N ILE A 56 7.63 -6.73 10.76
CA ILE A 56 6.86 -5.55 11.14
C ILE A 56 7.75 -4.71 12.06
N LYS A 57 8.26 -3.58 11.57
CA LYS A 57 9.12 -2.68 12.33
C LYS A 57 8.32 -1.50 12.84
N MET A 58 8.37 -1.24 14.15
CA MET A 58 7.65 -0.14 14.79
C MET A 58 8.56 1.06 15.08
N GLY A 59 7.99 2.25 14.96
CA GLY A 59 8.60 3.53 15.28
C GLY A 59 7.56 4.65 15.15
N SER A 60 7.92 5.79 14.57
CA SER A 60 6.94 6.82 14.19
C SER A 60 6.00 6.36 13.06
N SER A 61 6.43 5.35 12.30
CA SER A 61 5.61 4.55 11.39
C SER A 61 5.72 3.07 11.71
N SER A 62 4.77 2.28 11.21
CA SER A 62 4.89 0.83 11.12
C SER A 62 5.24 0.48 9.68
N ASP A 63 6.39 -0.16 9.52
CA ASP A 63 6.91 -0.63 8.25
C ASP A 63 6.73 -2.14 8.19
N ILE A 64 6.01 -2.61 7.17
CA ILE A 64 5.66 -4.03 7.01
C ILE A 64 6.24 -4.51 5.70
N THR A 65 7.06 -5.55 5.76
CA THR A 65 7.66 -6.20 4.59
C THR A 65 7.21 -7.64 4.49
N GLY A 66 7.15 -8.12 3.27
CA GLY A 66 6.79 -9.50 3.00
C GLY A 66 6.71 -9.78 1.53
N TRP A 67 6.07 -10.89 1.22
CA TRP A 67 5.78 -11.30 -0.14
C TRP A 67 4.49 -12.10 -0.22
N ALA A 68 3.88 -12.12 -1.40
CA ALA A 68 2.75 -12.97 -1.74
C ALA A 68 2.77 -13.31 -3.23
N PHE A 69 2.40 -14.54 -3.57
CA PHE A 69 2.24 -14.98 -4.95
C PHE A 69 1.21 -16.12 -5.07
N TYR A 70 0.59 -16.20 -6.24
CA TYR A 70 -0.25 -17.33 -6.60
C TYR A 70 0.62 -18.43 -7.24
N PRO A 71 0.59 -19.68 -6.71
CA PRO A 71 1.46 -20.74 -7.19
C PRO A 71 1.05 -21.21 -8.59
N GLY A 72 2.04 -21.54 -9.43
CA GLY A 72 1.80 -22.10 -10.77
C GLY A 72 1.55 -21.06 -11.85
N GLU A 73 1.75 -19.77 -11.57
CA GLU A 73 1.72 -18.72 -12.60
C GLU A 73 2.83 -17.68 -12.39
N SER A 74 3.43 -17.21 -13.48
CA SER A 74 4.34 -16.06 -13.41
C SER A 74 3.54 -14.79 -13.16
N ILE A 75 4.08 -13.89 -12.34
CA ILE A 75 3.39 -12.64 -12.00
C ILE A 75 3.49 -11.67 -13.18
N LYS A 76 2.37 -11.39 -13.87
CA LYS A 76 2.29 -10.43 -14.99
C LYS A 76 1.60 -9.14 -14.58
N VAL A 77 0.50 -9.27 -13.84
CA VAL A 77 -0.19 -8.17 -13.16
C VAL A 77 0.07 -8.32 -11.68
N TYR A 78 0.65 -7.30 -11.06
CA TYR A 78 1.05 -7.37 -9.66
C TYR A 78 0.37 -6.26 -8.85
N GLY A 79 -0.30 -6.67 -7.78
CA GLY A 79 -0.93 -5.77 -6.84
C GLY A 79 -1.14 -6.47 -5.51
N THR A 80 -0.14 -6.40 -4.64
CA THR A 80 -0.29 -6.75 -3.22
C THR A 80 -0.49 -5.46 -2.44
N HIS A 81 -1.57 -5.41 -1.67
CA HIS A 81 -1.84 -4.35 -0.72
C HIS A 81 -1.93 -4.92 0.68
N VAL A 82 -1.31 -4.23 1.64
CA VAL A 82 -1.51 -4.52 3.04
C VAL A 82 -2.78 -3.81 3.50
N LEU A 83 -3.64 -4.58 4.18
CA LEU A 83 -4.87 -4.09 4.77
C LEU A 83 -4.79 -4.22 6.30
N LEU A 84 -5.28 -3.21 6.99
CA LEU A 84 -5.48 -3.21 8.42
C LEU A 84 -6.97 -3.29 8.71
N LYS A 85 -7.40 -4.31 9.45
CA LYS A 85 -8.77 -4.39 9.96
C LYS A 85 -8.78 -3.98 11.43
N ASP A 86 -9.45 -2.88 11.72
CA ASP A 86 -9.74 -2.47 13.09
C ASP A 86 -10.69 -3.49 13.72
N SER A 87 -10.33 -4.06 14.87
CA SER A 87 -11.13 -5.07 15.56
C SER A 87 -12.38 -4.54 16.26
N GLU A 88 -12.47 -3.23 16.51
CA GLU A 88 -13.65 -2.63 17.16
C GLU A 88 -14.69 -2.21 16.12
N SER A 89 -14.26 -1.39 15.14
CA SER A 89 -15.18 -0.92 14.09
C SER A 89 -15.40 -1.94 12.97
N GLU A 90 -14.61 -3.02 12.93
CA GLU A 90 -14.57 -4.03 11.88
C GLU A 90 -14.26 -3.48 10.47
N GLN A 91 -13.81 -2.22 10.39
CA GLN A 91 -13.49 -1.54 9.13
C GLN A 91 -12.12 -1.92 8.60
N PHE A 92 -12.03 -2.03 7.28
CA PHE A 92 -10.78 -2.26 6.58
C PHE A 92 -10.18 -0.96 6.07
N TYR A 93 -8.86 -0.89 6.21
CA TYR A 93 -8.05 0.21 5.78
C TYR A 93 -6.88 -0.30 4.94
N GLN A 94 -6.79 0.15 3.69
CA GLN A 94 -5.64 -0.09 2.85
C GLN A 94 -4.54 0.91 3.19
N ILE A 95 -3.34 0.42 3.47
CA ILE A 95 -2.18 1.27 3.72
C ILE A 95 -1.33 1.40 2.44
N PRO A 96 -0.61 2.53 2.27
CA PRO A 96 0.32 2.69 1.16
C PRO A 96 1.28 1.52 1.08
N THR A 97 1.23 0.81 -0.04
CA THR A 97 2.04 -0.39 -0.31
C THR A 97 2.75 -0.20 -1.64
N LYS A 98 4.05 -0.46 -1.66
CA LYS A 98 4.88 -0.48 -2.86
C LYS A 98 5.36 -1.91 -3.08
N MET A 99 5.51 -2.27 -4.34
CA MET A 99 5.96 -3.60 -4.74
C MET A 99 7.49 -3.59 -4.83
N VAL A 100 8.12 -4.69 -4.48
CA VAL A 100 9.57 -4.83 -4.36
C VAL A 100 10.01 -6.14 -5.01
N ILE A 101 11.09 -6.10 -5.77
CA ILE A 101 11.67 -7.30 -6.38
C ILE A 101 12.36 -8.16 -5.32
N ARG A 102 12.06 -9.45 -5.33
CA ARG A 102 12.54 -10.51 -4.43
C ARG A 102 13.00 -11.72 -5.23
N ALA A 103 14.18 -11.60 -5.85
CA ALA A 103 14.77 -12.67 -6.67
C ALA A 103 15.07 -13.95 -5.88
N ASP A 104 15.17 -13.86 -4.55
CA ASP A 104 15.32 -14.99 -3.64
C ASP A 104 14.08 -15.92 -3.63
N LEU A 105 12.89 -15.43 -4.00
CA LEU A 105 11.69 -16.27 -4.07
C LEU A 105 11.82 -17.38 -5.11
N ASN A 106 12.47 -17.14 -6.24
CA ASN A 106 12.68 -18.16 -7.27
C ASN A 106 13.70 -19.23 -6.83
N LYS A 107 14.59 -18.89 -5.89
CA LYS A 107 15.51 -19.85 -5.27
C LYS A 107 14.79 -20.70 -4.22
N GLN A 108 13.92 -20.07 -3.42
CA GLN A 108 13.16 -20.75 -2.37
C GLN A 108 12.01 -21.61 -2.93
N TYR A 109 11.39 -21.18 -4.02
CA TYR A 109 10.29 -21.86 -4.70
C TYR A 109 10.68 -22.15 -6.15
N PRO A 110 11.59 -23.12 -6.37
CA PRO A 110 12.06 -23.45 -7.70
C PRO A 110 10.90 -23.94 -8.57
N SER A 111 10.62 -23.21 -9.66
CA SER A 111 9.58 -23.55 -10.63
C SER A 111 9.89 -22.91 -11.99
N SER A 112 9.13 -23.26 -13.03
CA SER A 112 9.19 -22.59 -14.34
C SER A 112 8.58 -21.18 -14.34
N HIS A 113 7.97 -20.76 -13.23
CA HIS A 113 7.30 -19.47 -13.08
C HIS A 113 8.15 -18.49 -12.29
N ASP A 114 8.10 -17.22 -12.70
CA ASP A 114 8.82 -16.14 -12.04
C ASP A 114 7.96 -15.48 -10.96
N TYR A 115 8.40 -15.61 -9.70
CA TYR A 115 7.79 -15.02 -8.52
C TYR A 115 8.56 -13.80 -7.99
N SER A 116 9.60 -13.34 -8.69
CA SER A 116 10.46 -12.25 -8.25
C SER A 116 9.71 -10.94 -7.97
N SER A 117 8.55 -10.72 -8.59
CA SER A 117 7.71 -9.54 -8.37
C SER A 117 6.71 -9.68 -7.21
N GLY A 118 6.81 -10.73 -6.40
CA GLY A 118 5.88 -10.99 -5.29
C GLY A 118 6.13 -10.21 -4.01
N GLY A 119 7.26 -9.50 -3.89
CA GLY A 119 7.64 -8.75 -2.69
C GLY A 119 6.87 -7.44 -2.52
N PHE A 120 6.69 -7.01 -1.28
CA PHE A 120 6.08 -5.72 -0.96
C PHE A 120 6.70 -5.04 0.26
N PHE A 121 6.54 -3.72 0.30
CA PHE A 121 6.84 -2.84 1.43
C PHE A 121 5.63 -1.94 1.66
N ALA A 122 5.05 -1.97 2.85
CA ALA A 122 3.95 -1.11 3.25
C ALA A 122 4.33 -0.26 4.46
N ARG A 123 3.84 0.98 4.50
CA ARG A 123 4.13 1.92 5.57
C ARG A 123 2.87 2.67 5.99
N VAL A 124 2.63 2.71 7.30
CA VAL A 124 1.56 3.52 7.91
C VAL A 124 2.14 4.36 9.04
N LYS A 125 1.84 5.66 9.07
CA LYS A 125 2.26 6.52 10.20
C LYS A 125 1.38 6.21 11.41
N MET A 126 1.96 6.19 12.61
CA MET A 126 1.19 5.94 13.83
C MET A 126 0.07 6.98 14.02
N SER A 127 0.31 8.23 13.61
CA SER A 127 -0.68 9.31 13.65
C SER A 127 -1.89 9.13 12.71
N GLN A 128 -1.83 8.19 11.77
CA GLN A 128 -2.98 7.87 10.90
C GLN A 128 -3.89 6.79 11.51
N LEU A 129 -3.43 6.07 12.53
CA LEU A 129 -4.24 5.06 13.22
C LEU A 129 -5.25 5.75 14.13
N LYS A 130 -6.50 5.29 14.08
CA LYS A 130 -7.61 5.83 14.90
C LYS A 130 -7.76 5.14 16.25
N ALA A 131 -6.97 4.11 16.48
CA ALA A 131 -7.01 3.24 17.66
C ALA A 131 -5.57 2.76 17.96
N PRO A 132 -5.32 2.14 19.13
CA PRO A 132 -4.02 1.54 19.42
C PRO A 132 -3.60 0.52 18.34
N PRO A 133 -2.30 0.41 18.01
CA PRO A 133 -1.82 -0.53 16.98
C PRO A 133 -2.31 -1.97 17.19
N SER A 134 -2.31 -2.46 18.43
CA SER A 134 -2.77 -3.82 18.78
C SER A 134 -4.21 -4.16 18.37
N HIS A 135 -5.05 -3.16 18.06
CA HIS A 135 -6.42 -3.36 17.60
C HIS A 135 -6.48 -3.71 16.10
N TYR A 136 -5.42 -3.44 15.35
CA TYR A 136 -5.37 -3.68 13.91
C TYR A 136 -4.83 -5.07 13.59
N LYS A 137 -5.69 -5.90 12.98
CA LYS A 137 -5.33 -7.19 12.40
C LYS A 137 -4.83 -6.99 10.97
N LEU A 138 -3.78 -7.70 10.58
CA LEU A 138 -3.22 -7.61 9.23
C LEU A 138 -3.93 -8.58 8.28
N TYR A 139 -4.17 -8.08 7.07
CA TYR A 139 -4.65 -8.83 5.93
C TYR A 139 -3.82 -8.45 4.70
N LEU A 140 -3.78 -9.33 3.71
CA LEU A 140 -3.21 -9.01 2.40
C LEU A 140 -4.33 -9.08 1.36
N SER A 141 -4.36 -8.12 0.46
CA SER A 141 -5.17 -8.14 -0.74
C SER A 141 -4.24 -8.36 -1.93
N TYR A 142 -4.39 -9.48 -2.62
CA TYR A 142 -3.59 -9.86 -3.78
C TYR A 142 -4.44 -9.83 -5.04
N THR A 143 -3.95 -9.17 -6.08
CA THR A 143 -4.58 -9.16 -7.41
C THR A 143 -3.88 -10.16 -8.32
N THR A 144 -4.63 -11.16 -8.80
CA THR A 144 -4.15 -12.17 -9.74
C THR A 144 -4.06 -11.63 -11.16
N ASN A 145 -3.44 -12.41 -12.06
CA ASN A 145 -3.26 -12.03 -13.46
C ASN A 145 -4.60 -11.79 -14.21
N ASP A 146 -5.66 -12.48 -13.81
CA ASP A 146 -7.01 -12.30 -14.35
C ASP A 146 -7.84 -11.21 -13.63
N ARG A 147 -7.16 -10.35 -12.85
CA ARG A 147 -7.73 -9.21 -12.13
C ARG A 147 -8.71 -9.57 -11.01
N ARG A 148 -8.74 -10.83 -10.56
CA ARG A 148 -9.45 -11.19 -9.34
C ARG A 148 -8.66 -10.73 -8.11
N THR A 149 -9.38 -10.28 -7.08
CA THR A 149 -8.77 -9.90 -5.80
C THR A 149 -9.03 -10.97 -4.76
N ILE A 150 -7.96 -11.48 -4.18
CA ILE A 150 -7.97 -12.45 -3.08
C ILE A 150 -7.56 -11.72 -1.81
N VAL A 151 -8.39 -11.76 -0.78
CA VAL A 151 -8.02 -11.23 0.55
C VAL A 151 -7.71 -12.39 1.48
N VAL A 152 -6.52 -12.39 2.06
CA VAL A 152 -6.07 -13.40 3.03
C VAL A 152 -5.85 -12.77 4.40
N LYS A 153 -6.26 -13.49 5.44
CA LYS A 153 -6.00 -13.16 6.84
C LYS A 153 -4.63 -13.68 7.24
N THR A 154 -3.75 -12.83 7.77
CA THR A 154 -2.38 -13.24 8.13
C THR A 154 -2.24 -13.76 9.57
N ASN A 155 -3.32 -13.68 10.37
CA ASN A 155 -3.34 -13.93 11.82
C ASN A 155 -2.39 -13.03 12.65
N LEU A 156 -1.68 -12.11 12.02
CA LEU A 156 -0.82 -11.13 12.68
C LEU A 156 -1.62 -9.88 13.06
N ARG A 157 -1.09 -9.14 14.02
CA ARG A 157 -1.55 -7.81 14.43
C ARG A 157 -0.40 -6.83 14.38
N LEU A 158 -0.72 -5.54 14.28
CA LEU A 158 0.31 -4.53 14.52
C LEU A 158 0.75 -4.62 15.99
N PRO A 159 2.06 -4.76 16.26
CA PRO A 159 2.56 -4.74 17.62
C PRO A 159 2.44 -3.33 18.22
N ASN A 160 2.42 -3.24 19.54
CA ASN A 160 2.48 -1.94 20.21
C ASN A 160 3.88 -1.33 20.08
N ALA A 161 3.97 0.00 20.08
CA ALA A 161 5.27 0.66 20.16
C ALA A 161 5.98 0.23 21.46
N GLY A 162 7.18 -0.35 21.34
CA GLY A 162 7.97 -0.83 22.48
C GLY A 162 7.86 -2.33 22.78
N SER A 163 7.09 -3.11 22.03
CA SER A 163 7.15 -4.58 22.11
C SER A 163 8.16 -5.15 21.12
N GLU A 164 9.44 -4.91 21.34
CA GLU A 164 10.49 -5.82 20.84
C GLU A 164 10.59 -6.99 21.82
N LYS A 165 10.39 -8.21 21.33
CA LYS A 165 10.88 -9.44 21.95
C LYS A 165 11.78 -10.13 20.95
#